data_AF-A0A8X6KKE2-F1
#
_entry.id   AF-A0A8X6KKE2-F1
#
_cell.length_a   1.000
_cell.length_b   1.000
_cell.length_c   1.000
_cell.angle_alpha   90.00
_cell.angle_beta   90.00
_cell.angle_gamma   90.00
#
_symmetry.space_group_name_H-M   'P 1'
#
loop_
_entity.id
_entity.type
_entity.pdbx_description
1 polymer ?
#
loop_
_entity_poly.entity_id
_entity_poly.type
_entity_poly.pdbx_seq_one_letter_code
_entity_poly.pdbx_strand_id
1 'polypeptide(L)'
;MQFMLIFCLFAAAASYSLPFTSELDEHWGHFKNVYSKSYTSAEEARRRLVWEERVTSIIHHNLRADAGLHSFRRGLNKYSDLTHAEYMDTLNGFKARNNFLERNATTWLPLSNVDIPEQVDWRHNGLVTPVKDQ
;
A
#
# COMPACT_ATOMS: atom_id res chain seq x y z
N MET A 1 40.62 33.71 4.70
CA MET A 1 40.72 32.25 4.92
C MET A 1 39.59 31.70 5.78
N GLN A 2 39.12 32.41 6.82
CA GLN A 2 37.99 32.02 7.67
C GLN A 2 36.65 31.84 6.93
N PHE A 3 36.33 32.73 5.97
CA PHE A 3 35.07 32.68 5.21
C PHE A 3 34.96 31.49 4.24
N MET A 4 36.09 30.96 3.78
CA MET A 4 36.11 29.81 2.87
C MET A 4 35.80 28.50 3.61
N LEU A 5 36.27 28.38 4.85
CA LEU A 5 35.99 27.23 5.74
C LEU A 5 34.51 27.13 6.13
N ILE A 6 33.84 28.28 6.35
CA ILE A 6 32.41 28.32 6.69
C ILE A 6 31.54 27.94 5.48
N PHE A 7 31.94 28.33 4.26
CA PHE A 7 31.25 27.94 3.03
C PHE A 7 31.40 26.43 2.74
N CYS A 8 32.56 25.84 3.03
CA CYS A 8 32.78 24.39 2.93
C CYS A 8 31.95 23.59 3.95
N LEU A 9 31.76 24.09 5.17
CA LEU A 9 30.91 23.45 6.18
C LEU A 9 29.41 23.51 5.81
N PHE A 10 28.96 24.60 5.19
CA PHE A 10 27.59 24.70 4.66
C PHE A 10 27.37 23.83 3.43
N ALA A 11 28.36 23.71 2.54
CA ALA A 11 28.29 22.79 1.40
C ALA A 11 28.27 21.32 1.85
N ALA A 12 29.04 20.96 2.88
CA ALA A 12 29.04 19.63 3.48
C ALA A 12 27.73 19.28 4.21
N ALA A 13 27.06 20.28 4.80
CA ALA A 13 25.72 20.13 5.36
C ALA A 13 24.61 20.14 4.29
N ALA A 14 24.82 20.76 3.14
CA ALA A 14 23.86 20.73 2.02
C ALA A 14 23.93 19.40 1.24
N SER A 15 25.03 18.66 1.34
CA SER A 15 25.07 17.23 1.04
C SER A 15 24.42 16.40 2.16
N TYR A 16 23.18 16.72 2.52
CA TYR A 16 22.29 15.65 2.98
C TYR A 16 22.09 14.75 1.77
N SER A 17 22.97 13.76 1.65
CA SER A 17 22.79 12.60 0.79
C SER A 17 21.33 12.19 0.89
N LEU A 18 20.65 12.07 -0.26
CA LEU A 18 19.36 11.38 -0.29
C LEU A 18 19.51 10.10 0.55
N PRO A 19 18.54 9.75 1.42
CA PRO A 19 18.67 8.59 2.31
C PRO A 19 18.68 7.24 1.56
N PHE A 20 18.77 7.29 0.23
CA PHE A 20 18.70 6.15 -0.66
C PHE A 20 20.09 5.58 -0.86
N THR A 21 20.22 4.29 -0.55
CA THR A 21 21.36 3.51 -1.01
C THR A 21 21.13 3.12 -2.47
N SER A 22 22.22 2.95 -3.22
CA SER A 22 22.14 2.51 -4.62
C SER A 22 21.62 1.06 -4.76
N GLU A 23 21.52 0.32 -3.67
CA GLU A 23 21.11 -1.09 -3.62
C GLU A 23 19.68 -1.30 -4.15
N LEU A 24 18.80 -0.32 -3.94
CA LEU A 24 17.39 -0.40 -4.33
C LEU A 24 17.05 0.37 -5.61
N ASP A 25 18.04 0.95 -6.30
CA ASP A 25 17.81 1.74 -7.52
C ASP A 25 17.13 0.92 -8.62
N GLU A 26 17.62 -0.29 -8.88
CA GLU A 26 17.06 -1.19 -9.90
C GLU A 26 15.64 -1.63 -9.52
N HIS A 27 15.43 -1.98 -8.26
CA HIS A 27 14.13 -2.41 -7.74
C HIS A 27 13.09 -1.28 -7.80
N TRP A 28 13.49 -0.05 -7.49
CA TRP A 28 12.66 1.15 -7.64
C TRP A 28 12.30 1.38 -9.11
N GLY A 29 13.27 1.28 -10.02
CA GLY A 29 13.05 1.34 -11.47
C GLY A 29 12.05 0.30 -11.96
N HIS A 30 12.21 -0.95 -11.52
CA HIS A 30 11.32 -2.06 -11.85
C HIS A 30 9.90 -1.83 -11.30
N PHE A 31 9.77 -1.40 -10.04
CA PHE A 31 8.47 -1.06 -9.45
C PHE A 31 7.74 0.01 -10.27
N LYS A 32 8.44 1.09 -10.65
CA LYS A 32 7.84 2.15 -11.46
C LYS A 32 7.39 1.60 -12.82
N ASN A 33 8.19 0.74 -13.45
CA ASN A 33 7.84 0.15 -14.74
C ASN A 33 6.59 -0.75 -14.64
N VAL A 34 6.60 -1.70 -13.71
CA VAL A 34 5.49 -2.67 -13.52
C VAL A 34 4.16 -1.98 -13.24
N TYR A 35 4.18 -0.90 -12.45
CA TYR A 35 2.97 -0.16 -12.09
C TYR A 35 2.78 1.15 -12.87
N SER A 36 3.52 1.33 -13.96
CA SER A 36 3.43 2.50 -14.85
C SER A 36 3.46 3.84 -14.10
N LYS A 37 4.36 3.95 -13.12
CA LYS A 37 4.52 5.13 -12.28
C LYS A 37 5.40 6.17 -12.97
N SER A 38 4.92 7.40 -12.97
CA SER A 38 5.66 8.58 -13.42
C SER A 38 5.50 9.69 -12.39
N TYR A 39 6.60 10.34 -12.03
CA TYR A 39 6.62 11.40 -11.02
C TYR A 39 7.43 12.58 -11.55
N THR A 40 7.13 13.77 -11.02
CA THR A 40 8.01 14.92 -11.20
C THR A 40 9.28 14.73 -10.36
N SER A 41 10.38 15.39 -10.75
CA SER A 41 11.65 15.30 -9.99
C SER A 41 11.49 15.71 -8.52
N ALA A 42 10.56 16.61 -8.22
CA ALA A 42 10.27 17.05 -6.85
C ALA A 42 9.54 15.98 -6.01
N GLU A 43 8.74 15.13 -6.64
CA GLU A 43 7.92 14.11 -5.97
C GLU A 43 8.62 12.75 -5.87
N GLU A 44 9.50 12.44 -6.82
CA GLU A 44 10.13 11.12 -6.93
C GLU A 44 10.87 10.71 -5.66
N ALA A 45 11.62 11.63 -5.05
CA ALA A 45 12.33 11.35 -3.80
C ALA A 45 11.36 10.96 -2.67
N ARG A 46 10.24 11.67 -2.53
CA ARG A 46 9.23 11.37 -1.51
C ARG A 46 8.59 10.00 -1.74
N ARG A 47 8.23 9.69 -2.99
CA ARG A 47 7.62 8.41 -3.36
C ARG A 47 8.55 7.24 -3.13
N ARG A 48 9.83 7.42 -3.48
CA ARG A 48 10.87 6.42 -3.22
C ARG A 48 11.04 6.15 -1.72
N LEU A 49 11.05 7.20 -0.89
CA LEU A 49 11.15 7.04 0.56
C LEU A 49 10.01 6.21 1.14
N VAL A 50 8.77 6.50 0.75
CA VAL A 50 7.60 5.72 1.18
C VAL A 50 7.69 4.28 0.71
N TRP A 51 8.16 4.06 -0.52
CA TRP A 51 8.33 2.74 -1.08
C TRP A 51 9.41 1.91 -0.36
N GLU A 52 10.58 2.50 -0.04
CA GLU A 52 11.64 1.79 0.70
C GLU A 52 11.23 1.48 2.15
N GLU A 53 10.49 2.39 2.80
CA GLU A 53 9.87 2.12 4.10
C GLU A 53 8.90 0.93 4.00
N ARG A 54 8.11 0.87 2.92
CA ARG A 54 7.19 -0.24 2.68
C ARG A 54 7.93 -1.56 2.44
N VAL A 55 9.01 -1.56 1.66
CA VAL A 55 9.88 -2.73 1.44
C VAL A 55 10.38 -3.25 2.78
N THR A 56 10.96 -2.38 3.61
CA THR A 56 11.48 -2.75 4.94
C THR A 56 10.39 -3.35 5.83
N SER A 57 9.21 -2.71 5.85
CA SER A 57 8.05 -3.20 6.61
C SER A 57 7.58 -4.58 6.15
N ILE A 58 7.58 -4.83 4.83
CA ILE A 58 7.22 -6.13 4.26
C ILE A 58 8.23 -7.21 4.66
N ILE A 59 9.53 -6.92 4.57
CA ILE A 59 10.59 -7.86 4.95
C ILE A 59 10.42 -8.25 6.42
N HIS A 60 10.33 -7.27 7.33
CA HIS A 60 10.14 -7.54 8.75
C HIS A 60 8.87 -8.34 9.06
N HIS A 61 7.75 -8.00 8.41
CA HIS A 61 6.50 -8.73 8.58
C HIS A 61 6.63 -10.19 8.10
N ASN A 62 7.25 -10.42 6.95
CA ASN A 62 7.37 -11.75 6.36
C ASN A 62 8.35 -12.63 7.14
N LEU A 63 9.43 -12.07 7.69
CA LEU A 63 10.31 -12.78 8.63
C LEU A 63 9.54 -13.22 9.90
N ARG A 64 8.66 -12.35 10.42
CA ARG A 64 7.78 -12.72 11.55
C ARG A 64 6.75 -13.78 11.15
N ALA A 65 6.28 -13.76 9.90
CA ALA A 65 5.41 -14.81 9.36
C ALA A 65 6.15 -16.15 9.24
N ASP A 66 7.43 -16.14 8.82
CA ASP A 66 8.30 -17.33 8.81
C ASP A 66 8.47 -17.92 10.22
N ALA A 67 8.51 -17.06 11.24
CA ALA A 67 8.52 -17.45 12.65
C ALA A 67 7.15 -17.87 13.20
N GLY A 68 6.11 -17.95 12.38
CA GLY A 68 4.75 -18.35 12.79
C GLY A 68 3.97 -17.27 13.57
N LEU A 69 4.46 -16.04 13.66
CA LEU A 69 3.78 -14.94 14.37
C LEU A 69 2.66 -14.29 13.55
N HIS A 70 2.60 -14.58 12.24
CA HIS A 70 1.55 -14.12 11.33
C HIS A 70 1.09 -15.27 10.44
N SER A 71 -0.21 -15.33 10.17
CA SER A 71 -0.84 -16.32 9.29
C SER A 71 -0.84 -15.92 7.81
N PHE A 72 -0.26 -14.77 7.47
CA PHE A 72 -0.25 -14.23 6.12
C PHE A 72 1.08 -13.54 5.80
N ARG A 73 1.28 -13.25 4.51
CA ARG A 73 2.43 -12.50 4.00
C ARG A 73 1.99 -11.23 3.30
N ARG A 74 2.91 -10.28 3.20
CA ARG A 74 2.75 -9.05 2.44
C ARG A 74 3.65 -9.10 1.21
N GLY A 75 3.23 -8.38 0.17
CA GLY A 75 4.01 -8.19 -1.05
C GLY A 75 3.89 -6.76 -1.53
N LEU A 76 4.83 -6.35 -2.39
CA LEU A 76 4.71 -5.08 -3.09
C LEU A 76 3.49 -5.12 -4.02
N ASN A 77 2.83 -3.97 -4.12
CA ASN A 77 1.68 -3.74 -4.98
C ASN A 77 1.68 -2.28 -5.46
N LYS A 78 0.75 -1.92 -6.36
CA LYS A 78 0.67 -0.59 -6.96
C LYS A 78 0.49 0.58 -5.97
N TYR A 79 0.23 0.31 -4.69
CA TYR A 79 0.05 1.29 -3.62
C TYR A 79 1.27 1.38 -2.68
N SER A 80 2.37 0.70 -3.00
CA SER A 80 3.52 0.62 -2.11
C SER A 80 4.29 1.94 -1.99
N ASP A 81 4.04 2.90 -2.87
CA ASP A 81 4.52 4.28 -2.87
C ASP A 81 3.56 5.28 -2.19
N LEU A 82 2.45 4.79 -1.61
CA LEU A 82 1.47 5.60 -0.90
C LEU A 82 1.63 5.47 0.62
N THR A 83 1.53 6.61 1.29
CA THR A 83 1.36 6.65 2.74
C THR A 83 -0.01 6.08 3.11
N HIS A 84 -0.15 5.66 4.37
CA HIS A 84 -1.45 5.17 4.83
C HIS A 84 -2.53 6.25 4.72
N ALA A 85 -2.21 7.51 5.02
CA ALA A 85 -3.15 8.62 4.88
C ALA A 85 -3.61 8.82 3.43
N GLU A 86 -2.68 8.84 2.47
CA GLU A 86 -3.01 8.93 1.04
C GLU A 86 -3.89 7.75 0.57
N TYR A 87 -3.56 6.54 1.02
CA TYR A 87 -4.35 5.35 0.70
C TYR A 87 -5.80 5.49 1.21
N MET A 88 -5.97 5.90 2.46
CA MET A 88 -7.30 6.03 3.06
C MET A 88 -8.13 7.15 2.41
N ASP A 89 -7.50 8.25 2.03
CA ASP A 89 -8.17 9.38 1.38
C ASP A 89 -8.64 9.06 -0.05
N THR A 90 -7.85 8.26 -0.78
CA THR A 90 -8.09 7.99 -2.21
C THR A 90 -8.88 6.72 -2.47
N LEU A 91 -8.75 5.69 -1.63
CA LEU A 91 -9.26 4.35 -1.93
C LEU A 91 -10.38 3.87 -1.02
N ASN A 92 -10.72 4.61 0.04
CA ASN A 92 -11.84 4.26 0.90
C ASN A 92 -13.03 5.22 0.70
N GLY A 93 -14.10 4.72 0.08
CA GLY A 93 -15.30 5.51 -0.22
C GLY A 93 -16.50 5.32 0.71
N PHE A 94 -16.45 4.37 1.65
CA PHE A 94 -17.60 4.06 2.49
C PHE A 94 -17.91 5.20 3.47
N LYS A 95 -19.11 5.76 3.37
CA LYS A 95 -19.63 6.76 4.31
C LYS A 95 -20.83 6.18 5.03
N ALA A 96 -20.66 5.87 6.32
CA ALA A 96 -21.76 5.43 7.16
C ALA A 96 -22.84 6.53 7.18
N ARG A 97 -24.07 6.19 6.81
CA ARG A 97 -25.24 7.06 6.97
C ARG A 97 -26.01 6.60 8.20
N ASN A 98 -26.46 7.53 9.03
CA ASN A 98 -27.20 7.22 10.25
C ASN A 98 -28.63 6.67 9.97
N ASN A 99 -29.15 6.80 8.74
CA ASN A 99 -30.53 6.46 8.39
C ASN A 99 -30.61 5.22 7.47
N PHE A 100 -30.20 4.05 7.96
CA PHE A 100 -30.32 2.79 7.20
C PHE A 100 -31.78 2.37 6.91
N LEU A 101 -32.74 2.93 7.64
CA LEU A 101 -34.17 2.56 7.61
C LEU A 101 -34.97 3.21 6.47
N GLU A 102 -34.42 4.19 5.74
CA GLU A 102 -35.16 4.94 4.70
C GLU A 102 -35.01 4.38 3.28
N ARG A 103 -34.49 3.15 3.12
CA ARG A 103 -34.39 2.51 1.79
C ARG A 103 -35.56 1.56 1.59
N ASN A 104 -35.99 1.41 0.33
CA ASN A 104 -36.85 0.33 -0.15
C ASN A 104 -36.14 -1.04 0.00
N ALA A 105 -35.81 -1.42 1.23
CA ALA A 105 -35.11 -2.64 1.57
C ALA A 105 -36.12 -3.63 2.13
N THR A 106 -36.03 -4.88 1.67
CA THR A 106 -36.77 -5.98 2.26
C THR A 106 -36.05 -6.48 3.49
N THR A 107 -36.81 -6.87 4.52
CA THR A 107 -36.27 -7.51 5.72
C THR A 107 -35.64 -8.84 5.34
N TRP A 108 -34.41 -9.08 5.78
CA TRP A 108 -33.78 -10.39 5.66
C TRP A 108 -34.57 -11.42 6.46
N LEU A 109 -34.90 -12.56 5.84
CA LEU A 109 -35.64 -13.64 6.48
C LEU A 109 -34.67 -14.78 6.83
N PRO A 110 -34.64 -15.23 8.09
CA PRO A 110 -33.82 -16.37 8.47
C PRO A 110 -34.32 -17.64 7.78
N LEU A 111 -33.37 -18.44 7.28
CA LEU A 111 -33.64 -19.75 6.74
C LEU A 111 -34.02 -20.71 7.87
N SER A 112 -35.02 -21.57 7.65
CA SER A 112 -35.44 -22.63 8.58
C SER A 112 -35.16 -24.00 7.94
N ASN A 113 -34.58 -24.93 8.71
CA ASN A 113 -34.31 -26.31 8.28
C ASN A 113 -33.40 -26.44 7.03
N VAL A 114 -32.33 -25.63 6.97
CA VAL A 114 -31.35 -25.69 5.87
C VAL A 114 -29.99 -26.10 6.42
N ASP A 115 -29.42 -27.15 5.86
CA ASP A 115 -28.03 -27.54 6.11
C ASP A 115 -27.10 -26.66 5.26
N ILE A 116 -26.29 -25.86 5.94
CA ILE A 116 -25.33 -24.95 5.31
C ILE A 116 -23.99 -25.69 5.19
N PRO A 117 -23.37 -25.73 4.01
CA PRO A 117 -22.06 -26.37 3.83
C PRO A 117 -20.97 -25.64 4.64
N GLU A 118 -19.94 -26.39 5.05
CA GLU A 118 -18.82 -25.85 5.83
C GLU A 118 -18.00 -24.81 5.06
N GLN A 119 -17.94 -24.92 3.72
CA GLN A 119 -17.21 -24.01 2.84
C GLN A 119 -18.01 -23.70 1.57
N VAL A 120 -18.01 -22.43 1.16
CA VAL A 120 -18.64 -21.96 -0.07
C VAL A 120 -17.67 -21.06 -0.84
N ASP A 121 -17.44 -21.39 -2.11
CA ASP A 121 -16.76 -20.51 -3.05
C ASP A 121 -17.65 -20.28 -4.29
N TRP A 122 -18.19 -19.07 -4.39
CA TRP A 122 -19.07 -18.67 -5.48
C TRP A 122 -18.37 -18.55 -6.84
N ARG A 123 -17.03 -18.48 -6.87
CA ARG A 123 -16.26 -18.44 -8.13
C ARG A 123 -16.44 -19.73 -8.92
N HIS A 124 -16.58 -20.86 -8.23
CA HIS A 124 -16.84 -22.16 -8.87
C HIS A 124 -18.25 -22.28 -9.48
N ASN A 125 -19.14 -21.35 -9.15
CA ASN A 125 -20.52 -21.34 -9.60
C ASN A 125 -20.79 -20.31 -10.71
N GLY A 126 -19.75 -19.62 -11.20
CA GLY A 126 -19.90 -18.59 -12.23
C GLY A 126 -20.61 -17.32 -11.73
N LEU A 127 -20.79 -17.16 -10.42
CA LEU A 127 -21.50 -16.03 -9.80
C LEU A 127 -20.58 -14.84 -9.45
N VAL A 128 -19.28 -14.96 -9.74
CA VAL A 128 -18.28 -13.93 -9.46
C VAL A 128 -17.70 -13.41 -10.78
N THR A 129 -17.86 -12.12 -11.04
CA THR A 129 -17.25 -11.45 -12.19
C THR A 129 -15.73 -11.30 -12.03
N PRO A 130 -14.98 -11.03 -13.11
CA PRO A 130 -13.56 -10.70 -12.99
C PRO A 130 -13.29 -9.55 -12.01
N VAL A 131 -12.10 -9.58 -11.40
CA VAL A 131 -11.62 -8.54 -10.47
C VAL A 131 -11.54 -7.20 -11.20
N LYS A 132 -12.04 -6.14 -10.57
CA LYS A 132 -12.04 -4.77 -11.08
C LYS A 132 -11.04 -3.89 -10.31
N ASP A 133 -10.76 -2.73 -10.88
CA ASP A 133 -10.08 -1.61 -10.23
C ASP A 133 -11.11 -0.49 -10.06
N GLN A 134 -11.18 0.12 -8.87
CA GLN A 134 -12.27 1.02 -8.49
C GLN A 134 -12.19 2.41 -9.13
#